data_AF-A0A6G7YX54-F1
#
_entry.id   AF-A0A6G7YX54-F1
#
_cell.length_a   1.000
_cell.length_b   1.000
_cell.length_c   1.000
_cell.angle_alpha   90.00
_cell.angle_beta   90.00
_cell.angle_gamma   90.00
#
_symmetry.space_group_name_H-M   'P 1'
#
loop_
_entity.id
_entity.type
_entity.pdbx_description
1 polymer ?
#
loop_
_entity_poly.entity_id
_entity_poly.type
_entity_poly.pdbx_seq_one_letter_code
_entity_poly.pdbx_strand_id
1 'polypeptide(L)'
;MLDPGSNKELPPIPAKRYFTIGEVSELCDVKPHVLRYWETEFPSLKPVKRRGNRRYYQRTDVVMVRQIRGLLYEQGYTIGGARLRIDGEANKAAAISPGGSDSYHAIRVELEAILDLLAR
;
A
#
# COMPACT_ATOMS: atom_id res chain seq x y z
N MET A 1 -11.02 -20.46 8.20
CA MET A 1 -10.83 -20.97 6.84
C MET A 1 -11.23 -19.84 5.90
N LEU A 2 -10.27 -19.21 5.22
CA LEU A 2 -10.52 -18.11 4.27
C LEU A 2 -10.13 -18.64 2.89
N ASP A 3 -11.05 -18.52 1.94
CA ASP A 3 -10.97 -19.15 0.61
C ASP A 3 -9.74 -18.69 -0.18
N PRO A 4 -8.82 -19.61 -0.54
CA PRO A 4 -7.62 -19.29 -1.32
C PRO A 4 -7.91 -19.08 -2.83
N GLY A 5 -9.18 -18.89 -3.22
CA GLY A 5 -9.61 -18.92 -4.62
C GLY A 5 -9.86 -17.57 -5.29
N SER A 6 -9.77 -16.44 -4.57
CA SER A 6 -10.14 -15.14 -5.15
C SER A 6 -8.95 -14.50 -5.88
N ASN A 7 -8.58 -15.04 -7.04
CA ASN A 7 -7.79 -14.34 -8.06
C ASN A 7 -8.66 -13.27 -8.77
N LYS A 8 -9.45 -12.53 -7.99
CA LYS A 8 -10.25 -11.41 -8.47
C LYS A 8 -9.32 -10.21 -8.53
N GLU A 9 -9.17 -9.64 -9.72
CA GLU A 9 -8.61 -8.31 -9.90
C GLU A 9 -9.23 -7.37 -8.87
N LEU A 10 -8.42 -6.89 -7.93
CA LEU A 10 -8.91 -6.01 -6.89
C LEU A 10 -9.37 -4.69 -7.54
N PRO A 11 -10.51 -4.12 -7.13
CA PRO A 11 -11.02 -2.88 -7.72
C PRO A 11 -9.96 -1.77 -7.66
N PRO A 12 -9.93 -0.81 -8.59
CA PRO A 12 -8.99 0.29 -8.52
C PRO A 12 -9.20 1.09 -7.22
N ILE A 13 -8.11 1.50 -6.58
CA ILE A 13 -8.19 2.29 -5.34
C ILE A 13 -8.70 3.70 -5.69
N PRO A 14 -9.85 4.13 -5.16
CA PRO A 14 -10.39 5.46 -5.42
C PRO A 14 -9.43 6.57 -4.99
N ALA A 15 -9.54 7.77 -5.59
CA ALA A 15 -8.77 8.96 -5.20
C ALA A 15 -9.24 9.61 -3.87
N LYS A 16 -9.62 8.79 -2.89
CA LYS A 16 -10.08 9.22 -1.55
C LYS A 16 -8.90 9.25 -0.58
N ARG A 17 -8.88 10.24 0.32
CA ARG A 17 -7.80 10.40 1.32
C ARG A 17 -7.87 9.41 2.47
N TYR A 18 -9.09 9.05 2.91
CA TYR A 18 -9.32 8.18 4.06
C TYR A 18 -10.37 7.13 3.74
N PHE A 19 -10.09 5.90 4.12
CA PHE A 19 -10.95 4.73 3.96
C PHE A 19 -11.35 4.20 5.33
N THR A 20 -12.60 3.75 5.46
CA THR A 20 -13.05 3.02 6.64
C THR A 20 -12.65 1.55 6.56
N ILE A 21 -12.67 0.83 7.68
CA ILE A 21 -12.35 -0.61 7.68
C ILE A 21 -13.26 -1.44 6.75
N GLY A 22 -14.51 -1.02 6.57
CA GLY A 22 -15.43 -1.68 5.62
C GLY A 22 -15.00 -1.46 4.18
N GLU A 23 -14.68 -0.21 3.82
CA GLU A 23 -14.17 0.12 2.48
C GLU A 23 -12.86 -0.63 2.18
N VAL A 24 -11.92 -0.70 3.14
CA VAL A 24 -10.67 -1.45 2.95
C VAL A 24 -10.94 -2.95 2.82
N SER A 25 -11.91 -3.47 3.56
CA SER A 25 -12.31 -4.88 3.48
C SER A 25 -12.80 -5.24 2.08
N GLU A 26 -13.60 -4.38 1.46
CA GLU A 26 -14.10 -4.56 0.09
C GLU A 26 -12.99 -4.36 -0.95
N LEU A 27 -12.15 -3.35 -0.78
CA LEU A 27 -11.07 -3.03 -1.72
C LEU A 27 -9.96 -4.07 -1.75
N CYS A 28 -9.75 -4.82 -0.66
CA CYS A 28 -8.69 -5.80 -0.54
C CYS A 28 -9.21 -7.24 -0.47
N ASP A 29 -10.52 -7.45 -0.45
CA ASP A 29 -11.15 -8.78 -0.26
C ASP A 29 -10.65 -9.48 1.02
N VAL A 30 -10.54 -8.72 2.12
CA VAL A 30 -10.04 -9.19 3.42
C VAL A 30 -11.05 -8.82 4.50
N LYS A 31 -11.51 -9.80 5.28
CA LYS A 31 -12.53 -9.57 6.32
C LYS A 31 -12.06 -8.55 7.36
N PRO A 32 -12.96 -7.71 7.94
CA PRO A 32 -12.56 -6.66 8.87
C PRO A 32 -11.80 -7.14 10.12
N HIS A 33 -12.10 -8.33 10.64
CA HIS A 33 -11.38 -8.87 11.79
C HIS A 33 -9.94 -9.27 11.45
N VAL A 34 -9.67 -9.68 10.20
CA VAL A 34 -8.33 -9.99 9.73
C VAL A 34 -7.51 -8.70 9.61
N LEU A 35 -8.11 -7.62 9.08
CA LEU A 35 -7.46 -6.30 9.06
C LEU A 35 -7.08 -5.82 10.46
N ARG A 36 -7.96 -6.02 11.45
CA ARG A 36 -7.65 -5.70 12.86
C ARG A 36 -6.50 -6.53 13.42
N TYR A 37 -6.40 -7.79 13.03
CA TYR A 37 -5.30 -8.65 13.41
C TYR A 37 -3.99 -8.24 12.71
N TRP A 38 -4.06 -7.85 11.43
CA TRP A 38 -2.90 -7.34 10.72
C TRP A 38 -2.38 -6.02 11.31
N GLU A 39 -3.25 -5.14 11.82
CA GLU A 39 -2.81 -3.94 12.57
C GLU A 39 -1.93 -4.27 13.79
N THR A 40 -2.10 -5.43 14.41
CA THR A 40 -1.27 -5.83 15.56
C THR A 40 0.03 -6.49 15.14
N GLU A 41 0.01 -7.23 14.02
CA GLU A 41 1.15 -8.00 13.52
C GLU A 41 2.12 -7.17 12.68
N PHE A 42 1.62 -6.16 11.96
CA PHE A 42 2.39 -5.32 11.05
C PHE A 42 2.50 -3.90 11.62
N PRO A 43 3.63 -3.54 12.29
CA PRO A 43 3.80 -2.22 12.86
C PRO A 43 3.72 -1.09 11.83
N SER A 44 4.01 -1.37 10.57
CA SER A 44 3.96 -0.41 9.47
C SER A 44 2.52 -0.04 9.05
N LEU A 45 1.53 -0.86 9.40
CA LEU A 45 0.11 -0.63 9.12
C LEU A 45 -0.56 0.10 10.29
N LYS A 46 -0.48 1.44 10.31
CA LYS A 46 -0.99 2.27 11.42
C LYS A 46 -2.17 3.14 10.99
N PRO A 47 -3.43 2.63 11.00
CA PRO A 47 -4.58 3.46 10.71
C PRO A 47 -4.74 4.58 11.74
N VAL A 48 -5.15 5.76 11.26
CA VAL A 48 -5.41 6.92 12.11
C VAL A 48 -6.64 6.65 12.97
N LYS A 49 -6.48 6.64 14.29
CA LYS A 49 -7.58 6.53 15.24
C LYS A 49 -8.16 7.92 15.52
N ARG A 50 -9.47 8.11 15.28
CA ARG A 50 -10.20 9.35 15.62
C ARG A 50 -11.21 9.11 16.75
N ARG A 51 -11.93 10.17 17.14
CA ARG A 51 -13.03 10.13 18.14
C ARG A 51 -13.93 8.91 17.91
N GLY A 52 -14.26 8.21 19.00
CA GLY A 52 -15.09 7.00 18.95
C GLY A 52 -14.37 5.73 18.48
N ASN A 53 -13.04 5.66 18.57
CA ASN A 53 -12.23 4.48 18.22
C ASN A 53 -12.40 3.99 16.76
N ARG A 54 -12.83 4.89 15.88
CA ARG A 54 -12.96 4.65 14.44
C ARG A 54 -11.58 4.71 13.79
N ARG A 55 -11.29 3.73 12.95
CA ARG A 55 -10.04 3.57 12.21
C ARG A 55 -10.22 4.11 10.80
N TYR A 56 -9.30 4.97 10.40
CA TYR A 56 -9.23 5.51 9.05
C TYR A 56 -7.89 5.13 8.45
N TYR A 57 -7.95 4.41 7.33
CA TYR A 57 -6.81 3.99 6.55
C TYR A 57 -6.54 5.03 5.48
N GLN A 58 -5.28 5.32 5.22
CA GLN A 58 -4.87 6.13 4.07
C GLN A 58 -4.68 5.25 2.84
N ARG A 59 -4.49 5.88 1.68
CA ARG A 59 -4.17 5.16 0.44
C ARG A 59 -2.92 4.28 0.59
N THR A 60 -1.90 4.75 1.31
CA THR A 60 -0.69 3.98 1.62
C THR A 60 -0.99 2.71 2.41
N ASP A 61 -1.89 2.79 3.38
CA ASP A 61 -2.31 1.65 4.18
C ASP A 61 -3.05 0.62 3.30
N VAL A 62 -3.92 1.07 2.38
CA VAL A 62 -4.63 0.17 1.44
C VAL A 62 -3.64 -0.57 0.55
N VAL A 63 -2.62 0.12 0.03
CA VAL A 63 -1.56 -0.51 -0.78
C VAL A 63 -0.80 -1.54 0.05
N MET A 64 -0.48 -1.23 1.30
CA MET A 64 0.20 -2.16 2.21
C MET A 64 -0.64 -3.40 2.50
N VAL A 65 -1.95 -3.25 2.73
CA VAL A 65 -2.87 -4.38 2.92
C VAL A 65 -2.87 -5.29 1.68
N ARG A 66 -2.84 -4.73 0.46
CA ARG A 66 -2.73 -5.53 -0.76
C ARG A 66 -1.42 -6.29 -0.86
N GLN A 67 -0.32 -5.66 -0.47
CA GLN A 67 0.99 -6.34 -0.41
C GLN A 67 0.97 -7.49 0.59
N ILE A 68 0.48 -7.26 1.82
CA ILE A 68 0.34 -8.30 2.84
C ILE A 68 -0.48 -9.47 2.29
N ARG A 69 -1.63 -9.17 1.66
CA ARG A 69 -2.48 -10.20 1.03
C ARG A 69 -1.70 -11.03 0.00
N GLY A 70 -0.99 -10.40 -0.92
CA GLY A 70 -0.19 -11.11 -1.92
C GLY A 70 0.89 -12.00 -1.29
N LEU A 71 1.57 -11.51 -0.26
CA LEU A 71 2.58 -12.30 0.46
C LEU A 71 1.98 -13.55 1.11
N LEU A 72 0.83 -13.41 1.77
CA LEU A 72 0.22 -14.51 2.51
C LEU A 72 -0.49 -15.52 1.60
N TYR A 73 -1.27 -15.04 0.63
CA TYR A 73 -2.17 -15.88 -0.16
C TYR A 73 -1.57 -16.34 -1.49
N GLU A 74 -0.80 -15.48 -2.17
CA GLU A 74 -0.23 -15.83 -3.49
C GLU A 74 1.15 -16.48 -3.32
N GLN A 75 1.95 -15.99 -2.38
CA GLN A 75 3.31 -16.44 -2.16
C GLN A 75 3.45 -17.42 -0.98
N GLY A 76 2.39 -17.61 -0.18
CA GLY A 76 2.36 -18.59 0.90
C GLY A 76 3.26 -18.26 2.10
N TYR A 77 3.63 -17.00 2.29
CA TYR A 77 4.40 -16.59 3.48
C TYR A 77 3.57 -16.76 4.75
N THR A 78 4.25 -17.03 5.86
CA THR A 78 3.66 -16.88 7.19
C THR A 78 3.58 -15.39 7.56
N ILE A 79 2.74 -15.06 8.55
CA ILE A 79 2.62 -13.67 9.06
C ILE A 79 3.98 -13.08 9.43
N GLY A 80 4.82 -13.84 10.15
CA GLY A 80 6.17 -13.42 10.51
C GLY A 80 7.10 -13.23 9.31
N GLY A 81 7.03 -14.13 8.31
CA GLY A 81 7.81 -14.01 7.08
C GLY A 81 7.41 -12.80 6.24
N ALA A 82 6.10 -12.55 6.12
CA ALA A 82 5.57 -11.38 5.42
C ALA A 82 5.99 -10.08 6.13
N ARG A 83 5.98 -10.05 7.46
CA ARG A 83 6.44 -8.90 8.26
C ARG A 83 7.91 -8.58 8.00
N LEU A 84 8.78 -9.59 8.09
CA LEU A 84 10.21 -9.42 7.83
C LEU A 84 10.48 -8.86 6.43
N ARG A 85 9.71 -9.33 5.43
CA ARG A 85 9.83 -8.85 4.07
C ARG A 85 9.40 -7.40 3.92
N ILE A 86 8.25 -7.02 4.48
CA ILE A 86 7.73 -5.66 4.41
C ILE A 86 8.66 -4.67 5.14
N ASP A 87 9.12 -5.04 6.33
CA ASP A 87 10.06 -4.19 7.10
C ASP A 87 11.42 -4.10 6.39
N GLY A 88 11.88 -5.19 5.75
CA GLY A 88 13.09 -5.21 4.92
C GLY A 88 12.99 -4.36 3.66
N GLU A 89 11.85 -4.38 2.97
CA GLU A 89 11.57 -3.52 1.81
C GLU A 89 11.48 -2.05 2.21
N ALA A 90 10.91 -1.73 3.37
CA ALA A 90 10.89 -0.37 3.90
C ALA A 90 12.31 0.19 4.14
N ASN A 91 13.20 -0.63 4.71
CA ASN A 91 14.61 -0.27 4.87
C ASN A 91 15.34 -0.13 3.53
N LYS A 92 15.00 -0.96 2.54
CA LYS A 92 15.57 -0.85 1.19
C LYS A 92 15.08 0.40 0.46
N ALA A 93 13.80 0.75 0.59
CA ALA A 93 13.22 1.98 0.05
C ALA A 93 13.82 3.24 0.69
N ALA A 94 14.08 3.20 2.01
CA ALA A 94 14.79 4.27 2.71
C ALA A 94 16.24 4.41 2.24
N ALA A 95 16.93 3.29 1.95
CA ALA A 95 18.28 3.31 1.39
C ALA A 95 18.32 3.84 -0.07
N ILE A 96 17.21 3.70 -0.82
CA ILE A 96 17.08 4.20 -2.20
C ILE A 96 16.65 5.68 -2.23
N SER A 97 16.16 6.24 -1.11
CA SER A 97 15.70 7.63 -1.06
C SER A 97 16.42 8.48 -0.01
N PRO A 98 17.44 9.23 -0.44
CA PRO A 98 17.74 10.52 0.15
C PRO A 98 17.46 11.73 -0.79
N GLY A 99 16.86 11.57 -1.98
CA GLY A 99 16.76 12.71 -2.93
C GLY A 99 15.83 12.58 -4.13
N GLY A 100 14.62 12.04 -3.97
CA GLY A 100 13.69 11.84 -5.09
C GLY A 100 13.11 13.12 -5.71
N SER A 101 13.07 14.25 -4.99
CA SER A 101 12.46 15.49 -5.51
C SER A 101 13.25 16.11 -6.67
N ASP A 102 14.57 16.05 -6.64
CA ASP A 102 15.42 16.63 -7.70
C ASP A 102 15.39 15.81 -8.99
N SER A 103 15.31 14.48 -8.88
CA SER A 103 15.28 13.60 -10.06
C SER A 103 13.96 13.71 -10.83
N TYR A 104 12.81 13.81 -10.14
CA TYR A 104 11.54 14.03 -10.83
C TYR A 104 11.47 15.43 -11.47
N HIS A 105 12.08 16.45 -10.86
CA HIS A 105 12.13 17.78 -11.44
C HIS A 105 13.05 17.83 -12.67
N ALA A 106 14.20 17.16 -12.62
CA ALA A 106 15.13 17.05 -13.74
C ALA A 106 14.49 16.35 -14.95
N ILE A 107 13.82 15.21 -14.71
CA ILE A 107 13.10 14.48 -15.75
C ILE A 107 12.00 15.36 -16.38
N ARG A 108 11.27 16.12 -15.56
CA ARG A 108 10.23 17.02 -16.07
C ARG A 108 10.80 18.12 -16.98
N VAL A 109 11.93 18.74 -16.60
CA VAL A 109 12.58 19.80 -17.38
C VAL A 109 13.11 19.26 -18.70
N GLU A 110 13.71 18.07 -18.70
CA GLU A 110 14.15 17.42 -19.94
C GLU A 110 12.98 17.13 -20.89
N LEU A 111 11.85 16.65 -20.37
CA LEU A 111 10.67 16.37 -21.19
C LEU A 111 10.07 17.65 -21.77
N GLU A 112 10.03 18.75 -21.01
CA GLU A 112 9.58 20.06 -21.50
C GLU A 112 10.50 20.59 -22.61
N ALA A 113 11.82 20.44 -22.47
CA ALA A 113 12.79 20.86 -23.49
C ALA A 113 12.68 20.03 -24.80
N ILE A 114 12.43 18.73 -24.70
CA ILE A 114 12.19 17.87 -25.87
C ILE A 114 10.89 18.26 -26.57
N LEU A 115 9.85 18.60 -25.81
CA LEU A 115 8.57 19.07 -26.35
C LEU A 115 8.74 20.35 -27.16
N ASP A 116 9.51 21.32 -26.65
CA ASP A 116 9.83 22.56 -27.37
C ASP A 116 10.66 22.33 -28.64
N LEU A 117 11.56 21.34 -28.62
CA LEU A 117 12.35 20.96 -29.80
C LEU A 117 11.51 20.31 -30.90
N LEU A 118 10.49 19.52 -30.52
CA LEU A 118 9.60 18.83 -31.44
C LEU A 118 8.42 19.70 -31.91
N ALA A 119 8.15 20.82 -31.24
CA ALA A 119 7.12 21.77 -31.62
C ALA A 119 7.55 22.80 -32.69
N ARG A 120 8.75 22.62 -33.28
CA ARG A 120 9.34 23.49 -34.32
C ARG A 120 9.25 22.91 -35.72
#